data_AF-D4N3M6-F1
#
_entry.id   AF-D4N3M6-F1
#
_cell.length_a   1.000
_cell.length_b   1.000
_cell.length_c   1.000
_cell.angle_alpha   90.00
_cell.angle_beta   90.00
_cell.angle_gamma   90.00
#
_symmetry.space_group_name_H-M   'P 1'
#
loop_
_entity.id
_entity.type
_entity.pdbx_description
1 polymer ?
#
loop_
_entity_poly.entity_id
_entity_poly.type
_entity_poly.pdbx_seq_one_letter_code
_entity_poly.pdbx_strand_id
1 'polypeptide(L)'
;ELCSFPSESYNNSFKSSIKAKPSCSNTTSESAARTIKDISEYKELRHFYPLSEKDIDTLNFRAGREFSNNFMNQLLLKLYIKYPEKRFKNKFSFLSYMEKILKNEKHQGPLVNHTTFRFSCNIGAIEKNLLEYEKYLNQIESSFDTSKDMQIRKKIAGRFSTNVAYEILKEVEFKTNNDNSFILALVPNQLALSERQIATLSEQQKQY
;
A
#
# COMPACT_ATOMS: atom_id res chain seq x y z
N GLU A 1 -38.10 29.61 -30.20
CA GLU A 1 -36.80 30.03 -30.76
C GLU A 1 -35.92 28.81 -30.89
N LEU A 2 -35.56 28.49 -32.13
CA LEU A 2 -34.73 27.35 -32.52
C LEU A 2 -33.33 27.89 -32.80
N CYS A 3 -32.32 27.42 -32.07
CA CYS A 3 -30.92 27.63 -32.43
C CYS A 3 -30.35 26.33 -32.98
N SER A 4 -30.27 26.28 -34.30
CA SER A 4 -29.50 25.30 -35.08
C SER A 4 -28.02 25.67 -35.07
N PHE A 5 -27.14 24.69 -34.93
CA PHE A 5 -25.78 24.73 -35.48
C PHE A 5 -25.40 23.33 -36.01
N PRO A 6 -24.53 23.25 -37.04
CA PRO A 6 -24.60 22.23 -38.08
C PRO A 6 -23.65 21.05 -37.86
N SER A 7 -24.01 19.92 -38.45
CA SER A 7 -23.21 18.71 -38.61
C SER A 7 -22.18 18.86 -39.74
N GLU A 8 -20.90 18.74 -39.44
CA GLU A 8 -19.83 18.54 -40.44
C GLU A 8 -19.50 17.06 -40.56
N SER A 9 -19.87 16.46 -41.70
CA SER A 9 -19.47 15.12 -42.11
C SER A 9 -18.22 15.20 -43.00
N TYR A 10 -17.10 14.67 -42.53
CA TYR A 10 -15.90 14.49 -43.37
C TYR A 10 -15.95 13.12 -44.05
N ASN A 11 -16.27 13.14 -45.34
CA ASN A 11 -16.11 12.02 -46.26
C ASN A 11 -14.64 11.97 -46.73
N ASN A 12 -13.93 10.89 -46.42
CA ASN A 12 -12.69 10.53 -47.12
C ASN A 12 -12.85 9.15 -47.76
N SER A 13 -13.31 9.18 -49.01
CA SER A 13 -13.29 8.07 -49.96
C SER A 13 -11.89 7.98 -50.56
N PHE A 14 -11.13 6.93 -50.27
CA PHE A 14 -9.95 6.56 -51.05
C PHE A 14 -10.20 5.26 -51.82
N LYS A 15 -10.19 5.41 -53.14
CA LYS A 15 -10.44 4.41 -54.19
C LYS A 15 -9.49 3.21 -54.11
N SER A 16 -10.07 2.03 -54.21
CA SER A 16 -9.39 0.77 -54.55
C SER A 16 -8.77 0.84 -55.95
N SER A 17 -7.51 0.45 -56.09
CA SER A 17 -6.87 0.20 -57.39
C SER A 17 -6.11 -1.11 -57.33
N ILE A 18 -6.69 -2.17 -57.89
CA ILE A 18 -6.07 -3.47 -58.13
C ILE A 18 -5.35 -3.39 -59.48
N LYS A 19 -4.05 -3.68 -59.53
CA LYS A 19 -3.36 -4.15 -60.74
C LYS A 19 -2.37 -5.27 -60.39
N ALA A 20 -2.38 -6.29 -61.26
CA ALA A 20 -1.84 -7.62 -61.06
C ALA A 20 -0.29 -7.74 -61.17
N LYS A 21 0.21 -8.88 -60.68
CA LYS A 21 1.59 -9.43 -60.70
C LYS A 21 2.34 -9.29 -62.04
N PRO A 22 3.67 -9.38 -61.96
CA PRO A 22 4.38 -10.44 -62.69
C PRO A 22 5.29 -11.30 -61.80
N SER A 23 5.74 -12.40 -62.41
CA SER A 23 6.29 -13.65 -61.87
C SER A 23 7.77 -13.61 -61.44
N CYS A 24 8.17 -14.64 -60.68
CA CYS A 24 9.40 -14.85 -59.92
C CYS A 24 10.70 -15.05 -60.70
N SER A 25 11.83 -14.74 -60.05
CA SER A 25 13.03 -15.61 -60.03
C SER A 25 13.89 -15.35 -58.78
N ASN A 26 14.26 -16.42 -58.08
CA ASN A 26 15.07 -16.44 -56.86
C ASN A 26 16.57 -16.26 -57.16
N THR A 27 17.30 -15.61 -56.26
CA THR A 27 18.70 -15.98 -55.93
C THR A 27 19.01 -15.62 -54.47
N THR A 28 19.76 -16.52 -53.85
CA THR A 28 19.93 -16.78 -52.42
C THR A 28 21.00 -15.91 -51.74
N SER A 29 20.95 -15.88 -50.40
CA SER A 29 21.93 -15.35 -49.41
C SER A 29 21.68 -13.89 -48.99
N GLU A 30 21.40 -13.53 -47.73
CA GLU A 30 21.65 -14.17 -46.44
C GLU A 30 20.38 -14.16 -45.58
N SER A 31 19.86 -15.34 -45.28
CA SER A 31 18.91 -15.53 -44.19
C SER A 31 19.66 -15.64 -42.87
N ALA A 32 19.02 -15.12 -41.82
CA ALA A 32 19.13 -15.61 -40.45
C ALA A 32 20.37 -15.21 -39.63
N ALA A 33 20.36 -14.00 -39.07
CA ALA A 33 20.89 -13.76 -37.71
C ALA A 33 20.55 -12.37 -37.12
N ARG A 34 19.51 -11.66 -37.59
CA ARG A 34 18.93 -10.61 -36.74
C ARG A 34 17.84 -11.24 -35.91
N THR A 35 18.25 -11.96 -34.88
CA THR A 35 17.45 -12.21 -33.70
C THR A 35 17.11 -10.84 -33.13
N ILE A 36 16.10 -10.18 -33.69
CA ILE A 36 15.38 -9.14 -32.97
C ILE A 36 14.86 -9.88 -31.76
N LYS A 37 15.55 -9.71 -30.65
CA LYS A 37 15.13 -10.11 -29.32
C LYS A 37 13.90 -9.25 -29.03
N ASP A 38 12.78 -9.55 -29.69
CA ASP A 38 11.46 -9.02 -29.40
C ASP A 38 10.97 -9.72 -28.13
N ILE A 39 11.74 -9.55 -27.06
CA ILE A 39 11.18 -9.59 -25.72
C ILE A 39 10.40 -8.29 -25.65
N SER A 40 9.19 -8.30 -26.19
CA SER A 40 8.12 -7.45 -25.72
C SER A 40 8.03 -7.72 -24.21
N GLU A 41 8.83 -7.00 -23.42
CA GLU A 41 8.97 -7.19 -21.98
C GLU A 41 7.60 -7.00 -21.35
N TYR A 42 7.01 -8.13 -20.98
CA TYR A 42 5.79 -8.19 -20.21
C TYR A 42 5.99 -7.40 -18.91
N LYS A 43 5.25 -6.30 -18.75
CA LYS A 43 5.38 -5.40 -17.61
C LYS A 43 4.53 -5.88 -16.44
N GLU A 44 5.10 -5.90 -15.24
CA GLU A 44 4.37 -6.21 -14.01
C GLU A 44 3.47 -5.05 -13.58
N LEU A 45 2.50 -5.31 -12.68
CA LEU A 45 1.59 -4.29 -12.14
C LEU A 45 2.32 -3.06 -11.57
N ARG A 46 3.45 -3.26 -10.89
CA ARG A 46 4.27 -2.16 -10.32
C ARG A 46 4.79 -1.17 -11.36
N HIS A 47 4.99 -1.60 -12.61
CA HIS A 47 5.48 -0.72 -13.67
C HIS A 47 4.48 0.36 -14.08
N PHE A 48 3.21 0.21 -13.71
CA PHE A 48 2.15 1.19 -14.00
C PHE A 48 1.83 2.08 -12.79
N TYR A 49 2.62 1.99 -11.71
CA TYR A 49 2.45 2.83 -10.53
C TYR A 49 3.40 4.05 -10.58
N PRO A 50 2.93 5.26 -10.23
CA PRO A 50 1.54 5.61 -9.97
C PRO A 50 0.73 5.77 -11.27
N LEU A 51 -0.59 5.59 -11.16
CA LEU A 51 -1.53 5.90 -12.24
C LEU A 51 -1.59 7.41 -12.46
N SER A 52 -1.62 7.83 -13.73
CA SER A 52 -1.85 9.23 -14.09
C SER A 52 -3.32 9.61 -13.88
N GLU A 53 -3.59 10.88 -13.58
CA GLU A 53 -4.95 11.43 -13.46
C GLU A 53 -5.83 11.09 -14.65
N LYS A 54 -5.30 11.27 -15.87
CA LYS A 54 -6.02 10.96 -17.11
C LYS A 54 -6.42 9.49 -17.21
N ASP A 55 -5.56 8.57 -16.76
CA ASP A 55 -5.88 7.14 -16.74
C ASP A 55 -6.96 6.84 -15.70
N ILE A 56 -6.90 7.48 -14.54
CA ILE A 56 -7.88 7.33 -13.46
C ILE A 56 -9.25 7.83 -13.92
N ASP A 57 -9.34 9.01 -14.51
CA ASP A 57 -10.58 9.57 -15.05
C ASP A 57 -11.18 8.65 -16.11
N THR A 58 -10.34 8.15 -17.02
CA THR A 58 -10.76 7.18 -18.05
C THR A 58 -11.28 5.89 -17.44
N LEU A 59 -10.59 5.36 -16.41
CA LEU A 59 -10.98 4.13 -15.73
C LEU A 59 -12.29 4.29 -14.96
N ASN A 60 -12.45 5.40 -14.23
CA ASN A 60 -13.67 5.75 -13.50
C ASN A 60 -14.86 5.87 -14.45
N PHE A 61 -14.70 6.61 -15.54
CA PHE A 61 -15.71 6.76 -16.57
C PHE A 61 -16.14 5.40 -17.15
N ARG A 62 -15.17 4.55 -17.54
CA ARG A 62 -15.46 3.23 -18.12
C ARG A 62 -16.05 2.24 -17.11
N ALA A 63 -15.67 2.35 -15.84
CA ALA A 63 -16.16 1.49 -14.78
C ALA A 63 -17.50 1.93 -14.18
N GLY A 64 -17.97 3.15 -14.48
CA GLY A 64 -19.13 3.74 -13.81
C GLY A 64 -18.87 3.96 -12.31
N ARG A 65 -17.66 4.40 -11.98
CA ARG A 65 -17.18 4.61 -10.61
C ARG A 65 -16.58 6.00 -10.47
N GLU A 66 -16.41 6.45 -9.24
CA GLU A 66 -15.83 7.75 -8.92
C GLU A 66 -14.80 7.60 -7.80
N PHE A 67 -13.77 6.77 -8.02
CA PHE A 67 -12.71 6.56 -7.04
C PHE A 67 -11.62 7.63 -7.13
N SER A 68 -11.12 8.08 -5.99
CA SER A 68 -10.02 9.04 -5.90
C SER A 68 -8.69 8.47 -6.43
N ASN A 69 -7.78 9.37 -6.79
CA ASN A 69 -6.41 8.99 -7.18
C ASN A 69 -5.69 8.19 -6.10
N ASN A 70 -5.89 8.55 -4.83
CA ASN A 70 -5.30 7.82 -3.71
C ASN A 70 -5.83 6.38 -3.68
N PHE A 71 -7.16 6.18 -3.68
CA PHE A 71 -7.75 4.85 -3.66
C PHE A 71 -7.28 3.98 -4.83
N MET A 72 -7.28 4.52 -6.04
CA MET A 72 -6.89 3.81 -7.26
C MET A 72 -5.43 3.34 -7.20
N ASN A 73 -4.53 4.18 -6.71
CA ASN A 73 -3.12 3.83 -6.51
C ASN A 73 -2.93 2.82 -5.38
N GLN A 74 -3.69 2.94 -4.28
CA GLN A 74 -3.69 1.94 -3.20
C GLN A 74 -4.21 0.58 -3.69
N LEU A 75 -5.24 0.56 -4.53
CA LEU A 75 -5.77 -0.65 -5.13
C LEU A 75 -4.72 -1.30 -6.05
N LEU A 76 -4.03 -0.53 -6.88
CA LEU A 76 -2.95 -1.03 -7.72
C LEU A 76 -1.83 -1.69 -6.89
N LEU A 77 -1.40 -1.06 -5.81
CA LEU A 77 -0.40 -1.64 -4.89
C LEU A 77 -0.89 -2.97 -4.29
N LYS A 78 -2.14 -3.02 -3.84
CA LYS A 78 -2.76 -4.23 -3.30
C LYS A 78 -2.79 -5.36 -4.33
N LEU A 79 -3.14 -5.04 -5.58
CA LEU A 79 -3.19 -6.03 -6.67
C LEU A 79 -1.81 -6.57 -7.01
N TYR A 80 -0.79 -5.71 -7.03
CA TYR A 80 0.58 -6.16 -7.24
C TYR A 80 1.01 -7.15 -6.16
N ILE A 81 0.70 -6.89 -4.88
CA ILE A 81 1.05 -7.78 -3.76
C ILE A 81 0.29 -9.10 -3.90
N LYS A 82 -0.99 -9.04 -4.27
CA LYS A 82 -1.86 -10.21 -4.35
C LYS A 82 -1.56 -11.11 -5.54
N TYR A 83 -1.14 -10.52 -6.66
CA TYR A 83 -0.92 -11.24 -7.93
C TYR A 83 0.45 -10.87 -8.52
N PRO A 84 1.55 -11.27 -7.85
CA PRO A 84 2.91 -10.91 -8.24
C PRO A 84 3.33 -11.50 -9.58
N GLU A 85 2.59 -12.45 -10.14
CA GLU A 85 2.80 -13.09 -11.44
C GLU A 85 2.06 -12.41 -12.60
N LYS A 86 1.14 -11.47 -12.33
CA LYS A 86 0.39 -10.79 -13.39
C LYS A 86 1.27 -9.84 -14.19
N ARG A 87 1.25 -10.02 -15.51
CA ARG A 87 2.01 -9.22 -16.45
C ARG A 87 1.15 -8.75 -17.62
N PHE A 88 1.55 -7.64 -18.24
CA PHE A 88 0.85 -7.03 -19.35
C PHE A 88 1.81 -6.68 -20.48
N LYS A 89 1.40 -6.98 -21.71
CA LYS A 89 2.14 -6.63 -22.92
C LYS A 89 2.26 -5.12 -23.13
N ASN A 90 1.21 -4.37 -22.77
CA ASN A 90 1.15 -2.93 -22.95
C ASN A 90 0.16 -2.29 -21.96
N LYS A 91 0.13 -0.95 -21.94
CA LYS A 91 -0.74 -0.15 -21.06
C LYS A 91 -2.22 -0.37 -21.35
N PHE A 92 -2.62 -0.60 -22.60
CA PHE A 92 -4.01 -0.82 -22.96
C PHE A 92 -4.58 -2.09 -22.30
N SER A 93 -3.84 -3.20 -22.39
CA SER A 93 -4.22 -4.46 -21.74
C SER A 93 -4.29 -4.32 -20.22
N PHE A 94 -3.36 -3.55 -19.63
CA PHE A 94 -3.38 -3.22 -18.20
C PHE A 94 -4.64 -2.40 -17.82
N LEU A 95 -4.98 -1.35 -18.57
CA LEU A 95 -6.16 -0.53 -18.28
C LEU A 95 -7.47 -1.33 -18.42
N SER A 96 -7.57 -2.21 -19.42
CA SER A 96 -8.74 -3.08 -19.56
C SER A 96 -8.88 -4.07 -18.40
N TYR A 97 -7.77 -4.54 -17.84
CA TYR A 97 -7.76 -5.35 -16.62
C TYR A 97 -8.20 -4.52 -15.40
N MET A 98 -7.67 -3.31 -15.23
CA MET A 98 -8.06 -2.42 -14.13
C MET A 98 -9.55 -2.06 -14.18
N GLU A 99 -10.09 -1.77 -15.35
CA GLU A 99 -11.52 -1.49 -15.54
C GLU A 99 -12.40 -2.62 -15.00
N LYS A 100 -12.07 -3.88 -15.33
CA LYS A 100 -12.79 -5.06 -14.83
C LYS A 100 -12.73 -5.18 -13.31
N ILE A 101 -11.60 -4.82 -12.70
CA ILE A 101 -11.46 -4.83 -11.25
C ILE A 101 -12.36 -3.77 -10.62
N LEU A 102 -12.36 -2.54 -11.16
CA LEU A 102 -13.13 -1.44 -10.61
C LEU A 102 -14.64 -1.64 -10.72
N LYS A 103 -15.11 -2.23 -11.83
CA LYS A 103 -16.52 -2.62 -11.97
C LYS A 103 -16.96 -3.54 -10.82
N ASN A 104 -16.10 -4.50 -10.47
CA ASN A 104 -16.35 -5.49 -9.42
C ASN A 104 -15.87 -5.08 -8.02
N GLU A 105 -15.37 -3.85 -7.85
CA GLU A 105 -14.91 -3.36 -6.54
C GLU A 105 -16.10 -3.10 -5.61
N LYS A 106 -16.00 -3.55 -4.36
CA LYS A 106 -17.09 -3.48 -3.38
C LYS A 106 -17.04 -2.22 -2.51
N HIS A 107 -15.91 -1.52 -2.49
CA HIS A 107 -15.78 -0.27 -1.76
C HIS A 107 -16.66 0.83 -2.37
N GLN A 108 -17.20 1.69 -1.52
CA GLN A 108 -18.01 2.84 -1.92
C GLN A 108 -17.13 4.09 -1.94
N GLY A 109 -17.15 4.83 -3.06
CA GLY A 109 -16.33 6.03 -3.27
C GLY A 109 -16.32 7.00 -2.07
N PRO A 110 -17.49 7.43 -1.55
CA PRO A 110 -17.55 8.36 -0.41
C PRO A 110 -16.80 7.89 0.85
N LEU A 111 -16.68 6.58 1.07
CA LEU A 111 -16.01 6.03 2.26
C LEU A 111 -14.50 5.89 2.08
N VAL A 112 -14.01 5.86 0.84
CA VAL A 112 -12.61 5.52 0.54
C VAL A 112 -11.86 6.61 -0.21
N ASN A 113 -12.54 7.67 -0.61
CA ASN A 113 -11.96 8.78 -1.39
C ASN A 113 -11.18 9.80 -0.56
N HIS A 114 -10.91 9.53 0.71
CA HIS A 114 -10.07 10.38 1.53
C HIS A 114 -8.58 10.12 1.28
N THR A 115 -7.76 11.15 1.48
CA THR A 115 -6.32 11.14 1.18
C THR A 115 -5.52 10.17 2.04
N THR A 116 -6.04 9.80 3.22
CA THR A 116 -5.41 8.89 4.17
C THR A 116 -5.83 7.42 4.00
N PHE A 117 -6.71 7.12 3.02
CA PHE A 117 -7.16 5.75 2.81
C PHE A 117 -5.99 4.83 2.45
N ARG A 118 -5.95 3.63 3.04
CA ARG A 118 -4.92 2.63 2.76
C ARG A 118 -5.47 1.22 2.99
N PHE A 119 -5.08 0.28 2.13
CA PHE A 119 -5.32 -1.14 2.39
C PHE A 119 -4.34 -1.66 3.42
N SER A 120 -4.80 -2.50 4.34
CA SER A 120 -3.96 -3.10 5.39
C SER A 120 -2.76 -3.89 4.84
N CYS A 121 -2.90 -4.55 3.69
CA CYS A 121 -1.80 -5.25 3.03
C CYS A 121 -0.72 -4.33 2.45
N ASN A 122 -1.03 -3.04 2.25
CA ASN A 122 -0.07 -2.05 1.78
C ASN A 122 0.70 -1.39 2.94
N ILE A 123 0.31 -1.68 4.18
CA ILE A 123 1.03 -1.27 5.39
C ILE A 123 2.19 -2.25 5.57
N GLY A 124 3.42 -1.74 5.57
CA GLY A 124 4.61 -2.58 5.74
C GLY A 124 4.66 -3.22 7.13
N ALA A 125 5.44 -4.30 7.30
CA ALA A 125 5.55 -5.00 8.59
C ALA A 125 6.00 -4.05 9.73
N ILE A 126 6.94 -3.15 9.44
CA ILE A 126 7.43 -2.15 10.40
C ILE A 126 6.31 -1.19 10.83
N GLU A 127 5.57 -0.64 9.87
CA GLU A 127 4.46 0.29 10.13
C GLU A 127 3.31 -0.41 10.84
N LYS A 128 3.04 -1.68 10.49
CA LYS A 128 2.02 -2.50 11.15
C LYS A 128 2.37 -2.76 12.61
N ASN A 129 3.62 -3.12 12.89
CA ASN A 129 4.10 -3.30 14.26
C ASN A 129 3.99 -2.00 15.04
N LEU A 130 4.42 -0.87 14.46
CA LEU A 130 4.32 0.42 15.13
C LEU A 130 2.87 0.78 15.48
N LEU A 131 1.92 0.57 14.56
CA LEU A 131 0.50 0.82 14.81
C LEU A 131 -0.07 -0.10 15.91
N GLU A 132 0.36 -1.36 15.94
CA GLU A 132 -0.01 -2.29 17.01
C GLU A 132 0.55 -1.85 18.37
N TYR A 133 1.81 -1.39 18.39
CA TYR A 133 2.47 -0.89 19.59
C TYR A 133 1.77 0.37 20.10
N GLU A 134 1.49 1.34 19.23
CA GLU A 134 0.74 2.55 19.58
C GLU A 134 -0.64 2.22 20.12
N LYS A 135 -1.36 1.28 19.49
CA LYS A 135 -2.68 0.85 19.98
C LYS A 135 -2.60 0.24 21.38
N TYR A 136 -1.59 -0.59 21.65
CA TYR A 136 -1.36 -1.18 22.96
C TYR A 136 -1.02 -0.11 24.02
N LEU A 137 -0.11 0.82 23.71
CA LEU A 137 0.27 1.89 24.63
C LEU A 137 -0.90 2.82 24.92
N ASN A 138 -1.68 3.19 23.90
CA ASN A 138 -2.90 3.98 24.05
C ASN A 138 -3.90 3.33 25.01
N GLN A 139 -4.04 1.99 24.98
CA GLN A 139 -4.92 1.27 25.93
C GLN A 139 -4.44 1.39 27.38
N ILE A 140 -3.12 1.39 27.59
CA ILE A 140 -2.53 1.57 28.92
C ILE A 140 -2.73 3.01 29.40
N GLU A 141 -2.41 3.99 28.56
CA GLU A 141 -2.51 5.42 28.91
C GLU A 141 -3.95 5.84 29.18
N SER A 142 -4.91 5.35 28.37
CA SER A 142 -6.34 5.65 28.53
C SER A 142 -7.06 4.84 29.62
N SER A 143 -6.38 3.87 30.24
CA SER A 143 -6.98 3.06 31.32
C SER A 143 -7.35 3.95 32.52
N PHE A 144 -8.47 3.66 33.18
CA PHE A 144 -8.84 4.31 34.46
C PHE A 144 -8.25 3.61 35.68
N ASP A 145 -7.56 2.49 35.51
CA ASP A 145 -6.96 1.76 36.63
C ASP A 145 -5.85 2.60 37.29
N THR A 146 -5.96 2.74 38.61
CA THR A 146 -5.06 3.50 39.49
C THR A 146 -4.18 2.60 40.35
N SER A 147 -4.14 1.29 40.11
CA SER A 147 -3.18 0.38 40.74
C SER A 147 -1.74 0.87 40.53
N LYS A 148 -0.85 0.63 41.50
CA LYS A 148 0.55 1.03 41.37
C LYS A 148 1.21 0.42 40.12
N ASP A 149 0.85 -0.82 39.79
CA ASP A 149 1.29 -1.50 38.57
C ASP A 149 0.87 -0.72 37.32
N MET A 150 -0.41 -0.38 37.20
CA MET A 150 -0.89 0.41 36.07
C MET A 150 -0.27 1.81 36.02
N GLN A 151 -0.05 2.46 37.16
CA GLN A 151 0.60 3.77 37.21
C GLN A 151 2.04 3.70 36.68
N ILE A 152 2.81 2.69 37.03
CA ILE A 152 4.15 2.48 36.46
C ILE A 152 4.05 2.19 34.96
N ARG A 153 3.13 1.33 34.53
CA ARG A 153 2.96 1.01 33.10
C ARG A 153 2.64 2.26 32.28
N LYS A 154 1.75 3.13 32.77
CA LYS A 154 1.44 4.44 32.17
C LYS A 154 2.65 5.35 32.10
N LYS A 155 3.47 5.41 33.15
CA LYS A 155 4.71 6.19 33.13
C LYS A 155 5.72 5.66 32.12
N ILE A 156 5.85 4.35 32.00
CA ILE A 156 6.73 3.73 30.99
C ILE A 156 6.23 4.09 29.59
N ALA A 157 4.92 3.97 29.32
CA ALA A 157 4.32 4.36 28.05
C ALA A 157 4.64 5.82 27.68
N GLY A 158 4.54 6.75 28.63
CA GLY A 158 4.80 8.18 28.38
C GLY A 158 6.26 8.63 28.42
N ARG A 159 7.20 7.81 28.92
CA ARG A 159 8.63 8.18 29.09
C ARG A 159 9.55 7.58 28.04
N PHE A 160 9.17 6.47 27.44
CA PHE A 160 9.97 5.77 26.44
C PHE A 160 9.36 5.95 25.05
N SER A 161 10.16 5.76 23.99
CA SER A 161 9.63 5.74 22.63
C SER A 161 8.72 4.52 22.42
N THR A 162 7.78 4.59 21.48
CA THR A 162 6.76 3.56 21.23
C THR A 162 7.33 2.13 21.22
N ASN A 163 8.39 1.91 20.45
CA ASN A 163 9.02 0.58 20.35
C ASN A 163 9.58 0.11 21.69
N VAL A 164 10.35 0.96 22.36
CA VAL A 164 11.01 0.62 23.64
C VAL A 164 9.99 0.44 24.75
N ALA A 165 8.98 1.30 24.82
CA ALA A 165 7.89 1.19 25.78
C ALA A 165 7.13 -0.12 25.60
N TYR A 166 6.79 -0.47 24.35
CA TYR A 166 6.09 -1.72 24.05
C TYR A 166 6.91 -2.95 24.46
N GLU A 167 8.19 -3.00 24.09
CA GLU A 167 9.09 -4.11 24.44
C GLU A 167 9.23 -4.26 25.97
N ILE A 168 9.46 -3.16 26.69
CA ILE A 168 9.51 -3.17 28.17
C ILE A 168 8.20 -3.71 28.74
N LEU A 169 7.05 -3.18 28.33
CA LEU A 169 5.76 -3.53 28.92
C LEU A 169 5.31 -4.96 28.62
N LYS A 170 5.80 -5.53 27.52
CA LYS A 170 5.51 -6.90 27.08
C LYS A 170 6.43 -7.93 27.73
N GLU A 171 7.71 -7.61 27.87
CA GLU A 171 8.73 -8.57 28.30
C GLU A 171 9.12 -8.45 29.77
N VAL A 172 8.93 -7.28 30.39
CA VAL A 172 9.29 -7.06 31.79
C VAL A 172 8.13 -7.46 32.70
N GLU A 173 8.43 -8.33 33.65
CA GLU A 173 7.47 -8.74 34.68
C GLU A 173 7.52 -7.75 35.85
N PHE A 174 6.36 -7.18 36.20
CA PHE A 174 6.21 -6.26 37.32
C PHE A 174 5.63 -7.02 38.51
N LYS A 175 6.42 -7.17 39.57
CA LYS A 175 6.00 -7.81 40.82
C LYS A 175 5.88 -6.78 41.91
N THR A 176 4.76 -6.84 42.62
CA THR A 176 4.56 -6.00 43.80
C THR A 176 4.99 -6.78 45.04
N ASN A 177 5.69 -6.13 45.97
CA ASN A 177 6.08 -6.76 47.24
C ASN A 177 4.84 -7.02 48.12
N ASN A 178 4.97 -7.93 49.10
CA ASN A 178 3.92 -8.34 50.05
C ASN A 178 3.25 -7.15 50.76
N ASP A 179 4.01 -6.08 51.04
CA ASP A 179 3.51 -4.88 51.72
C ASP A 179 2.97 -3.81 50.74
N ASN A 180 2.89 -4.14 49.45
CA ASN A 180 2.44 -3.24 48.37
C ASN A 180 3.24 -1.92 48.29
N SER A 181 4.45 -1.91 48.85
CA SER A 181 5.25 -0.72 49.13
C SER A 181 6.16 -0.30 47.98
N PHE A 182 6.53 -1.23 47.10
CA PHE A 182 7.30 -0.96 45.88
C PHE A 182 7.06 -2.02 44.79
N ILE A 183 7.40 -1.68 43.55
CA ILE A 183 7.31 -2.58 42.38
C ILE A 183 8.70 -2.93 41.87
N LEU A 184 8.97 -4.23 41.78
CA LEU A 184 10.16 -4.80 41.16
C LEU A 184 9.87 -5.10 39.69
N ALA A 185 10.64 -4.52 38.77
CA ALA A 185 10.58 -4.92 37.36
C ALA A 185 11.74 -5.87 37.04
N LEU A 186 11.40 -7.11 36.68
CA LEU A 186 12.34 -8.15 36.30
C LEU A 186 12.64 -8.02 34.81
N VAL A 187 13.77 -7.38 34.50
CA VAL A 187 14.20 -7.17 33.12
C VAL A 187 14.91 -8.42 32.61
N PRO A 188 14.38 -9.09 31.56
CA PRO A 188 15.04 -10.27 31.01
C PRO A 188 16.32 -9.88 30.27
N ASN A 189 17.35 -10.73 30.37
CA ASN A 189 18.68 -10.48 29.78
C ASN A 189 18.69 -10.30 28.25
N GLN A 190 17.65 -10.76 27.58
CA GLN A 190 17.49 -10.66 26.12
C GLN A 190 16.95 -9.29 25.67
N LEU A 191 16.45 -8.47 26.58
CA LEU A 191 15.92 -7.14 26.27
C LEU A 191 17.10 -6.16 26.14
N ALA A 192 17.38 -5.73 24.92
CA ALA A 192 18.51 -4.86 24.58
C ALA A 192 18.26 -3.39 24.98
N LEU A 193 18.16 -3.11 26.28
CA LEU A 193 18.09 -1.74 26.80
C LEU A 193 19.49 -1.15 26.96
N SER A 194 19.66 0.11 26.54
CA SER A 194 20.84 0.90 26.88
C SER A 194 20.93 1.18 28.39
N GLU A 195 22.14 1.43 28.89
CA GLU A 195 22.37 1.79 30.30
C GLU A 195 21.50 2.98 30.74
N ARG A 196 21.32 3.98 29.85
CA ARG A 196 20.45 5.12 30.10
C ARG A 196 18.97 4.72 30.25
N GLN A 197 18.50 3.77 29.45
CA GLN A 197 17.12 3.27 29.55
C GLN A 197 16.91 2.46 30.83
N ILE A 198 17.88 1.63 31.22
CA ILE A 198 17.86 0.86 32.47
C ILE A 198 17.83 1.82 33.68
N ALA A 199 18.66 2.87 33.67
CA ALA A 199 18.66 3.89 34.71
C ALA A 199 17.31 4.62 34.80
N THR A 200 16.73 4.99 33.65
CA THR A 200 15.42 5.64 33.57
C THR A 200 14.32 4.74 34.13
N LEU A 201 14.33 3.45 33.79
CA LEU A 201 13.36 2.47 34.29
C LEU A 201 13.48 2.30 35.82
N SER A 202 14.71 2.19 36.32
CA SER A 202 14.99 2.07 37.76
C SER A 202 14.55 3.32 38.53
N GLU A 203 14.64 4.51 37.93
CA GLU A 203 14.13 5.75 38.52
C GLU A 203 12.60 5.74 38.64
N GLN A 204 11.88 5.24 37.63
CA GLN A 204 10.42 5.18 37.67
C GLN A 204 9.91 4.22 38.76
N GLN A 205 10.64 3.12 39.05
CA GLN A 205 10.30 2.19 40.12
C GLN A 205 10.35 2.83 41.51
N LYS A 206 11.34 3.67 41.78
CA LYS A 206 11.54 4.30 43.11
C LYS A 206 10.42 5.26 43.52
N GLN A 207 9.55 5.63 42.59
CA GLN A 207 8.45 6.57 42.84
C GLN A 207 7.17 5.88 43.37
N TYR A 208 7.15 4.54 43.50
CA TYR A 208 5.97 3.74 43.85
C TYR A 208 6.31 2.51 44.69
#